data_AF-A0A3A4PYR6-F1
#
_entry.id   AF-A0A3A4PYR6-F1
#
_cell.length_a   1.000
_cell.length_b   1.000
_cell.length_c   1.000
_cell.angle_alpha   90.00
_cell.angle_beta   90.00
_cell.angle_gamma   90.00
#
_symmetry.space_group_name_H-M   'P 1'
#
loop_
_entity.id
_entity.type
_entity.pdbx_description
1 polymer ?
#
loop_
_entity_poly.entity_id
_entity_poly.type
_entity_poly.pdbx_seq_one_letter_code
_entity_poly.pdbx_strand_id
1 'polypeptide(L)'
;MSLFPWFQSGLETFKKVIEIQQKGMSAAGKSLDDLALGFRKDLKRDQVSAGPDHSNGWAPFDLFSSLIETNREAAARIMDVNANHISGLIQKFDAEYKADLEFLDLFTEDPPIQDWKFEYTDSDILLDLPGMRLIDISTGGPHRIGNYGVVFAPRAGHHSNIAERTALYLRDQGLTRMAVVEQKCANDIPLLIDGKPHSEDFESQVAQFKTILEHLKARTGYPPHLIAVCQPGPLLLTTLILYPELGKTFGAAGSPMHTEGERGMLTDFSRLMGESYIDYLIDIFSGTIGPGEVGEGRKVYDGRLQVLGFYYLGMDQHMKNFRRYYTDLKAGNNEAAERQKEFYQWYNRTHHFPAEFIRDTYKKIFVNNDLMRGSMKIGDRIADIKNYPVHVPTWALGGSQDDIVPPRQAVGHLDLIDGLADDKKLAIIADAGHMGIFRSSKVLKNNYTDVAKFILQHSDVTKKKSK
;
A
#
# COMPACT_ATOMS: atom_id res chain seq x y z
N MET A 1 11.36 -6.09 7.68
CA MET A 1 11.67 -6.01 9.14
C MET A 1 10.90 -4.84 9.74
N SER A 2 10.56 -4.88 11.04
CA SER A 2 9.89 -3.78 11.76
C SER A 2 10.72 -2.48 11.84
N LEU A 3 10.03 -1.33 11.87
CA LEU A 3 10.61 0.02 11.80
C LEU A 3 11.17 0.55 13.13
N PHE A 4 10.70 0.05 14.29
CA PHE A 4 11.01 0.63 15.62
C PHE A 4 11.42 -0.40 16.70
N PRO A 5 12.52 -1.15 16.53
CA PRO A 5 12.88 -2.22 17.47
C PRO A 5 13.15 -1.74 18.91
N TRP A 6 13.56 -0.49 19.12
CA TRP A 6 13.87 0.09 20.44
C TRP A 6 12.64 0.65 21.18
N PHE A 7 11.58 1.01 20.46
CA PHE A 7 10.30 1.45 21.05
C PHE A 7 9.39 0.25 21.39
N GLN A 8 9.59 -0.84 20.67
CA GLN A 8 8.82 -2.08 20.75
C GLN A 8 8.78 -2.66 22.16
N SER A 9 9.92 -2.73 22.87
CA SER A 9 10.01 -3.32 24.22
C SER A 9 9.14 -2.60 25.28
N GLY A 10 9.06 -1.27 25.19
CA GLY A 10 8.23 -0.46 26.11
C GLY A 10 6.73 -0.64 25.84
N LEU A 11 6.34 -0.60 24.56
CA LEU A 11 4.97 -0.84 24.13
C LEU A 11 4.52 -2.28 24.41
N GLU A 12 5.39 -3.27 24.25
CA GLU A 12 5.15 -4.68 24.60
C GLU A 12 4.86 -4.86 26.09
N THR A 13 5.61 -4.15 26.95
CA THR A 13 5.37 -4.18 28.40
C THR A 13 4.00 -3.59 28.73
N PHE A 14 3.64 -2.47 28.10
CA PHE A 14 2.34 -1.83 28.27
C PHE A 14 1.18 -2.71 27.73
N LYS A 15 1.37 -3.33 26.57
CA LYS A 15 0.44 -4.29 25.96
C LYS A 15 0.13 -5.45 26.93
N LYS A 16 1.16 -6.05 27.53
CA LYS A 16 0.98 -7.12 28.53
C LYS A 16 0.15 -6.69 29.74
N VAL A 17 0.31 -5.45 30.22
CA VAL A 17 -0.51 -4.91 31.32
C VAL A 17 -1.98 -4.83 30.91
N ILE A 18 -2.26 -4.34 29.70
CA ILE A 18 -3.61 -4.25 29.14
C ILE A 18 -4.24 -5.63 28.94
N GLU A 19 -3.48 -6.61 28.43
CA GLU A 19 -3.94 -8.00 28.27
C GLU A 19 -4.34 -8.64 29.61
N ILE A 20 -3.55 -8.41 30.67
CA ILE A 20 -3.85 -8.91 32.02
C ILE A 20 -5.15 -8.28 32.53
N GLN A 21 -5.32 -6.98 32.36
CA GLN A 21 -6.54 -6.26 32.77
C GLN A 21 -7.77 -6.75 32.01
N GLN A 22 -7.67 -6.92 30.69
CA GLN A 22 -8.76 -7.43 29.86
C GLN A 22 -9.17 -8.85 30.26
N LYS A 23 -8.20 -9.76 30.47
CA LYS A 23 -8.47 -11.13 30.93
C LYS A 23 -9.18 -11.14 32.28
N GLY A 24 -8.75 -10.29 33.21
CA GLY A 24 -9.39 -10.14 34.53
C GLY A 24 -10.85 -9.67 34.42
N MET A 25 -11.12 -8.66 33.59
CA MET A 25 -12.49 -8.17 33.40
C MET A 25 -13.39 -9.13 32.64
N SER A 26 -12.87 -9.83 31.62
CA SER A 26 -13.64 -10.86 30.90
C SER A 26 -14.03 -12.02 31.82
N ALA A 27 -13.12 -12.43 32.72
CA ALA A 27 -13.42 -13.44 33.74
C ALA A 27 -14.49 -12.95 34.74
N ALA A 28 -14.43 -11.69 35.17
CA ALA A 28 -15.44 -11.09 36.04
C ALA A 28 -16.81 -11.01 35.35
N GLY A 29 -16.86 -10.65 34.06
CA GLY A 29 -18.08 -10.63 33.25
C GLY A 29 -18.73 -12.01 33.13
N LYS A 30 -17.97 -13.05 32.79
CA LYS A 30 -18.48 -14.43 32.75
C LYS A 30 -19.04 -14.88 34.09
N SER A 31 -18.34 -14.57 35.20
CA SER A 31 -18.83 -14.88 36.54
C SER A 31 -20.15 -14.19 36.89
N LEU A 32 -20.34 -12.95 36.43
CA LEU A 32 -21.60 -12.20 36.64
C LEU A 32 -22.74 -12.76 35.80
N ASP A 33 -22.48 -13.11 34.54
CA ASP A 33 -23.48 -13.75 33.67
C ASP A 33 -23.90 -15.13 34.22
N ASP A 34 -22.94 -15.93 34.71
CA ASP A 34 -23.20 -17.22 35.35
C ASP A 34 -24.01 -17.07 36.65
N LEU A 35 -23.72 -16.04 37.47
CA LEU A 35 -24.51 -15.70 38.66
C LEU A 35 -25.94 -15.29 38.30
N ALA A 36 -26.13 -14.47 37.27
CA ALA A 36 -27.45 -14.06 36.78
C ALA A 36 -28.24 -15.25 36.21
N LEU A 37 -27.58 -16.16 35.49
CA LEU A 37 -28.16 -17.40 34.98
C LEU A 37 -28.54 -18.37 36.11
N GLY A 38 -27.70 -18.49 37.13
CA GLY A 38 -27.98 -19.28 38.34
C GLY A 38 -29.22 -18.77 39.07
N PHE A 39 -29.29 -17.46 39.33
CA PHE A 39 -30.44 -16.83 39.98
C PHE A 39 -31.75 -17.01 39.20
N ARG A 40 -31.70 -16.89 37.86
CA ARG A 40 -32.87 -17.18 36.99
C ARG A 40 -33.33 -18.64 37.07
N LYS A 41 -32.39 -19.59 37.19
CA LYS A 41 -32.72 -21.01 37.35
C LYS A 41 -33.34 -21.29 38.71
N ASP A 42 -32.83 -20.69 39.78
CA ASP A 42 -33.37 -20.85 41.14
C ASP A 42 -34.78 -20.25 41.27
N LEU A 43 -35.03 -19.07 40.69
CA LEU A 43 -36.37 -18.48 40.59
C LEU A 43 -37.38 -19.40 39.86
N LYS A 44 -36.95 -20.06 38.78
CA LYS A 44 -37.81 -21.03 38.05
C LYS A 44 -38.01 -22.33 38.81
N ARG A 45 -37.03 -22.75 39.61
CA ARG A 45 -37.09 -24.00 40.39
C ARG A 45 -38.02 -23.87 41.59
N ASP A 46 -38.05 -22.69 42.22
CA ASP A 46 -38.95 -22.36 43.33
C ASP A 46 -40.40 -22.12 42.89
N GLN A 47 -40.67 -21.88 41.59
CA GLN A 47 -42.04 -21.90 41.05
C GLN A 47 -42.62 -23.32 40.91
N VAL A 48 -41.77 -24.36 40.85
CA VAL A 48 -42.19 -25.76 40.66
C VAL A 48 -42.44 -26.47 42.00
N SER A 49 -41.95 -25.93 43.12
CA SER A 49 -42.13 -26.51 44.46
C SER A 49 -43.41 -26.05 45.19
N ALA A 50 -44.20 -25.13 44.61
CA ALA A 50 -45.54 -24.79 45.09
C ALA A 50 -46.59 -25.76 44.51
N GLY A 51 -46.57 -27.01 44.99
CA GLY A 51 -47.64 -27.98 44.73
C GLY A 51 -48.90 -27.61 45.56
N PRO A 52 -50.12 -27.81 45.03
CA PRO A 52 -51.35 -27.40 45.70
C PRO A 52 -51.66 -28.36 46.85
N ASP A 53 -51.66 -27.88 48.09
CA ASP A 53 -52.31 -28.55 49.22
C ASP A 53 -53.59 -27.80 49.63
N HIS A 54 -54.57 -28.59 50.05
CA HIS A 54 -56.02 -28.48 49.96
C HIS A 54 -56.78 -27.32 50.65
N SER A 55 -57.95 -27.01 50.07
CA SER A 55 -59.24 -26.70 50.73
C SER A 55 -59.42 -25.40 51.54
N ASN A 56 -60.47 -24.65 51.14
CA ASN A 56 -61.33 -23.73 51.88
C ASN A 56 -60.80 -23.06 53.18
N GLY A 57 -60.54 -21.75 53.11
CA GLY A 57 -60.79 -20.83 54.22
C GLY A 57 -59.78 -19.68 54.42
N TRP A 58 -60.30 -18.44 54.37
CA TRP A 58 -59.72 -17.18 54.88
C TRP A 58 -58.59 -16.51 54.08
N ALA A 59 -58.90 -15.30 53.60
CA ALA A 59 -58.10 -14.44 52.71
C ALA A 59 -57.18 -13.40 53.40
N PRO A 60 -56.18 -13.80 54.22
CA PRO A 60 -54.96 -13.00 54.42
C PRO A 60 -53.72 -13.59 53.73
N PHE A 61 -53.69 -14.91 53.50
CA PHE A 61 -52.51 -15.60 52.95
C PHE A 61 -52.31 -15.38 51.45
N ASP A 62 -53.38 -15.35 50.65
CA ASP A 62 -53.31 -15.07 49.19
C ASP A 62 -52.83 -13.65 48.87
N LEU A 63 -53.17 -12.68 49.73
CA LEU A 63 -52.69 -11.31 49.59
C LEU A 63 -51.19 -11.23 49.89
N PHE A 64 -50.73 -11.96 50.90
CA PHE A 64 -49.32 -12.02 51.32
C PHE A 64 -48.45 -12.77 50.31
N SER A 65 -48.93 -13.88 49.75
CA SER A 65 -48.22 -14.63 48.69
C SER A 65 -48.13 -13.81 47.40
N SER A 66 -49.20 -13.12 46.97
CA SER A 66 -49.13 -12.23 45.79
C SER A 66 -48.20 -11.03 46.03
N LEU A 67 -48.12 -10.48 47.25
CA LEU A 67 -47.18 -9.42 47.61
C LEU A 67 -45.73 -9.91 47.59
N ILE A 68 -45.47 -11.14 48.04
CA ILE A 68 -44.16 -11.79 47.98
C ILE A 68 -43.77 -12.07 46.52
N GLU A 69 -44.68 -12.56 45.69
CA GLU A 69 -44.43 -12.77 44.25
C GLU A 69 -44.17 -11.45 43.51
N THR A 70 -44.98 -10.42 43.75
CA THR A 70 -44.82 -9.10 43.12
C THR A 70 -43.50 -8.45 43.53
N ASN A 71 -43.09 -8.57 44.81
CA ASN A 71 -41.79 -8.11 45.28
C ASN A 71 -40.63 -8.93 44.71
N ARG A 72 -40.80 -10.25 44.48
CA ARG A 72 -39.80 -11.10 43.84
C ARG A 72 -39.63 -10.79 42.35
N GLU A 73 -40.73 -10.57 41.62
CA GLU A 73 -40.68 -10.13 40.23
C GLU A 73 -40.05 -8.74 40.08
N ALA A 74 -40.38 -7.82 40.99
CA ALA A 74 -39.74 -6.50 41.05
C ALA A 74 -38.24 -6.61 41.34
N ALA A 75 -37.83 -7.46 42.28
CA ALA A 75 -36.42 -7.73 42.59
C ALA A 75 -35.68 -8.37 41.40
N ALA A 76 -36.30 -9.32 40.70
CA ALA A 76 -35.75 -9.94 39.50
C ALA A 76 -35.58 -8.92 38.36
N ARG A 77 -36.56 -8.04 38.14
CA ARG A 77 -36.46 -6.95 37.15
C ARG A 77 -35.37 -5.94 37.50
N ILE A 78 -35.23 -5.56 38.77
CA ILE A 78 -34.15 -4.66 39.23
C ILE A 78 -32.78 -5.32 39.04
N MET A 79 -32.65 -6.60 39.37
CA MET A 79 -31.44 -7.37 39.13
C MET A 79 -31.12 -7.52 37.64
N ASP A 80 -32.11 -7.79 36.78
CA ASP A 80 -31.91 -7.88 35.32
C ASP A 80 -31.50 -6.52 34.74
N VAL A 81 -32.09 -5.41 35.18
CA VAL A 81 -31.69 -4.06 34.76
C VAL A 81 -30.26 -3.76 35.19
N ASN A 82 -29.90 -4.09 36.44
CA ASN A 82 -28.54 -3.90 36.95
C ASN A 82 -27.52 -4.83 36.27
N ALA A 83 -27.87 -6.09 36.01
CA ALA A 83 -27.03 -7.06 35.31
C ALA A 83 -26.82 -6.66 33.85
N ASN A 84 -27.88 -6.23 33.14
CA ASN A 84 -27.76 -5.72 31.78
C ASN A 84 -26.93 -4.42 31.73
N HIS A 85 -27.08 -3.54 32.73
CA HIS A 85 -26.27 -2.33 32.82
C HIS A 85 -24.79 -2.63 33.08
N ILE A 86 -24.48 -3.51 34.03
CA ILE A 86 -23.11 -3.94 34.35
C ILE A 86 -22.50 -4.73 33.18
N SER A 87 -23.25 -5.64 32.56
CA SER A 87 -22.83 -6.39 31.38
C SER A 87 -22.56 -5.44 30.21
N GLY A 88 -23.42 -4.43 29.99
CA GLY A 88 -23.19 -3.37 29.01
C GLY A 88 -21.92 -2.54 29.29
N LEU A 89 -21.64 -2.22 30.56
CA LEU A 89 -20.39 -1.57 30.96
C LEU A 89 -19.18 -2.47 30.70
N ILE A 90 -19.25 -3.76 31.07
CA ILE A 90 -18.17 -4.73 30.85
C ILE A 90 -17.92 -4.95 29.35
N GLN A 91 -18.96 -5.04 28.53
CA GLN A 91 -18.85 -5.15 27.07
C GLN A 91 -18.20 -3.90 26.47
N LYS A 92 -18.59 -2.71 26.95
CA LYS A 92 -17.96 -1.45 26.53
C LYS A 92 -16.48 -1.41 26.92
N PHE A 93 -16.15 -1.80 28.14
CA PHE A 93 -14.78 -1.93 28.60
C PHE A 93 -14.00 -2.94 27.76
N ASP A 94 -14.52 -4.16 27.52
CA ASP A 94 -13.85 -5.16 26.70
C ASP A 94 -13.61 -4.67 25.26
N ALA A 95 -14.58 -3.97 24.66
CA ALA A 95 -14.41 -3.33 23.35
C ALA A 95 -13.32 -2.24 23.38
N GLU A 96 -13.27 -1.43 24.44
CA GLU A 96 -12.23 -0.43 24.63
C GLU A 96 -10.83 -1.08 24.76
N TYR A 97 -10.69 -2.14 25.55
CA TYR A 97 -9.42 -2.86 25.70
C TYR A 97 -8.98 -3.55 24.41
N LYS A 98 -9.92 -4.13 23.64
CA LYS A 98 -9.63 -4.68 22.31
C LYS A 98 -9.09 -3.63 21.36
N ALA A 99 -9.72 -2.45 21.32
CA ALA A 99 -9.24 -1.33 20.51
C ALA A 99 -7.83 -0.87 20.92
N ASP A 100 -7.52 -0.85 22.22
CA ASP A 100 -6.19 -0.48 22.71
C ASP A 100 -5.12 -1.51 22.29
N LEU A 101 -5.42 -2.80 22.45
CA LEU A 101 -4.50 -3.87 22.04
C LEU A 101 -4.28 -3.85 20.53
N GLU A 102 -5.34 -3.74 19.72
CA GLU A 102 -5.24 -3.72 18.27
C GLU A 102 -4.50 -2.46 17.75
N PHE A 103 -4.58 -1.34 18.47
CA PHE A 103 -3.76 -0.17 18.16
C PHE A 103 -2.28 -0.40 18.48
N LEU A 104 -1.98 -1.04 19.61
CA LEU A 104 -0.59 -1.37 20.01
C LEU A 104 0.04 -2.40 19.07
N ASP A 105 -0.73 -3.40 18.65
CA ASP A 105 -0.29 -4.46 17.72
C ASP A 105 0.32 -3.87 16.44
N LEU A 106 -0.17 -2.70 15.98
CA LEU A 106 0.37 -2.02 14.82
C LEU A 106 1.87 -1.65 14.94
N PHE A 107 2.35 -1.45 16.17
CA PHE A 107 3.71 -1.03 16.47
C PHE A 107 4.54 -2.11 17.14
N THR A 108 3.89 -3.13 17.71
CA THR A 108 4.56 -4.18 18.47
C THR A 108 4.70 -5.49 17.71
N GLU A 109 3.77 -5.81 16.81
CA GLU A 109 3.84 -7.02 16.00
C GLU A 109 4.63 -6.76 14.71
N ASP A 110 5.30 -7.80 14.21
CA ASP A 110 5.91 -7.74 12.89
C ASP A 110 4.81 -7.64 11.82
N PRO A 111 4.89 -6.65 10.90
CA PRO A 111 3.90 -6.52 9.86
C PRO A 111 3.91 -7.77 8.96
N PRO A 112 2.73 -8.25 8.52
CA PRO A 112 2.63 -9.45 7.70
C PRO A 112 3.42 -9.29 6.41
N ILE A 113 3.85 -10.42 5.86
CA ILE A 113 4.45 -10.46 4.51
C ILE A 113 3.44 -9.83 3.55
N GLN A 114 3.91 -8.87 2.77
CA GLN A 114 3.10 -8.18 1.79
C GLN A 114 3.22 -8.91 0.46
N ASP A 115 2.09 -9.07 -0.21
CA ASP A 115 1.99 -9.62 -1.55
C ASP A 115 0.81 -8.93 -2.28
N TRP A 116 0.61 -9.23 -3.55
CA TRP A 116 -0.58 -8.86 -4.30
C TRP A 116 -1.81 -9.53 -3.68
N LYS A 117 -2.90 -8.78 -3.50
CA LYS A 117 -4.21 -9.34 -3.12
C LYS A 117 -4.88 -10.03 -4.30
N PHE A 118 -4.52 -9.66 -5.53
CA PHE A 118 -4.89 -10.43 -6.71
C PHE A 118 -4.17 -11.79 -6.67
N GLU A 119 -4.95 -12.87 -6.68
CA GLU A 119 -4.39 -14.23 -6.72
C GLU A 119 -3.77 -14.52 -8.09
N TYR A 120 -2.51 -14.93 -8.09
CA TYR A 120 -1.76 -15.35 -9.27
C TYR A 120 -0.95 -16.60 -8.95
N THR A 121 -0.54 -17.31 -9.99
CA THR A 121 0.27 -18.52 -9.92
C THR A 121 1.61 -18.31 -10.61
N ASP A 122 2.54 -19.27 -10.47
CA ASP A 122 3.81 -19.24 -11.20
C ASP A 122 3.61 -19.18 -12.72
N SER A 123 2.48 -19.68 -13.23
CA SER A 123 2.15 -19.61 -14.66
C SER A 123 1.78 -18.21 -15.16
N ASP A 124 1.44 -17.31 -14.25
CA ASP A 124 1.15 -15.90 -14.52
C ASP A 124 2.44 -15.04 -14.50
N ILE A 125 3.55 -15.57 -13.99
CA ILE A 125 4.86 -14.91 -14.04
C ILE A 125 5.43 -15.06 -15.46
N LEU A 126 5.37 -13.98 -16.24
CA LEU A 126 5.83 -13.95 -17.63
C LEU A 126 7.35 -13.88 -17.75
N LEU A 127 7.99 -13.17 -16.81
CA LEU A 127 9.43 -13.07 -16.67
C LEU A 127 9.81 -12.95 -15.20
N ASP A 128 10.88 -13.65 -14.82
CA ASP A 128 11.54 -13.49 -13.53
C ASP A 128 12.97 -13.02 -13.77
N LEU A 129 13.20 -11.71 -13.67
CA LEU A 129 14.51 -11.08 -13.83
C LEU A 129 15.19 -10.93 -12.46
N PRO A 130 16.52 -10.69 -12.43
CA PRO A 130 17.25 -10.59 -11.16
C PRO A 130 16.65 -9.58 -10.18
N GLY A 131 16.25 -8.41 -10.65
CA GLY A 131 15.74 -7.31 -9.82
C GLY A 131 14.23 -7.14 -9.82
N MET A 132 13.49 -7.86 -10.68
CA MET A 132 12.06 -7.62 -10.89
C MET A 132 11.32 -8.82 -11.52
N ARG A 133 10.01 -8.89 -11.27
CA ARG A 133 9.10 -9.90 -11.85
C ARG A 133 8.04 -9.22 -12.71
N LEU A 134 7.75 -9.78 -13.87
CA LEU A 134 6.64 -9.38 -14.72
C LEU A 134 5.48 -10.37 -14.52
N ILE A 135 4.37 -9.89 -13.96
CA ILE A 135 3.22 -10.70 -13.60
C ILE A 135 2.04 -10.32 -14.50
N ASP A 136 1.46 -11.30 -15.19
CA ASP A 136 0.23 -11.13 -15.97
C ASP A 136 -0.97 -11.06 -15.03
N ILE A 137 -1.77 -10.01 -15.17
CA ILE A 137 -3.00 -9.81 -14.39
C ILE A 137 -4.21 -9.63 -15.32
N SER A 138 -4.09 -10.06 -16.58
CA SER A 138 -5.10 -9.92 -17.63
C SER A 138 -6.43 -10.57 -17.24
N THR A 139 -7.53 -10.03 -17.78
CA THR A 139 -8.84 -10.69 -17.65
C THR A 139 -8.88 -11.96 -18.49
N GLY A 140 -9.61 -12.98 -18.06
CA GLY A 140 -9.85 -14.17 -18.89
C GLY A 140 -10.60 -13.85 -20.19
N GLY A 141 -10.30 -14.59 -21.26
CA GLY A 141 -11.01 -14.51 -22.55
C GLY A 141 -10.28 -13.69 -23.63
N PRO A 142 -10.94 -13.41 -24.77
CA PRO A 142 -10.31 -12.72 -25.89
C PRO A 142 -10.15 -11.21 -25.65
N HIS A 143 -8.97 -10.68 -25.96
CA HIS A 143 -8.66 -9.25 -25.85
C HIS A 143 -8.94 -8.51 -27.15
N ARG A 144 -9.70 -7.41 -27.07
CA ARG A 144 -9.96 -6.50 -28.21
C ARG A 144 -8.75 -5.63 -28.56
N ILE A 145 -7.85 -5.44 -27.60
CA ILE A 145 -6.65 -4.63 -27.74
C ILE A 145 -5.44 -5.56 -27.88
N GLY A 146 -4.55 -5.23 -28.81
CA GLY A 146 -3.34 -6.00 -29.09
C GLY A 146 -2.25 -5.76 -28.07
N ASN A 147 -2.11 -4.51 -27.61
CA ASN A 147 -1.05 -4.08 -26.68
C ASN A 147 -1.31 -4.62 -25.26
N TYR A 148 -0.25 -5.01 -24.56
CA TYR A 148 -0.30 -5.05 -23.09
C TYR A 148 -0.34 -3.63 -22.55
N GLY A 149 -1.15 -3.36 -21.54
CA GLY A 149 -0.80 -2.32 -20.57
C GLY A 149 0.18 -2.92 -19.55
N VAL A 150 1.18 -2.14 -19.12
CA VAL A 150 2.12 -2.59 -18.09
C VAL A 150 2.36 -1.50 -17.04
N VAL A 151 2.07 -1.81 -15.78
CA VAL A 151 2.35 -0.91 -14.65
C VAL A 151 3.70 -1.25 -14.03
N PHE A 152 4.63 -0.30 -14.08
CA PHE A 152 5.89 -0.37 -13.36
C PHE A 152 5.70 0.19 -11.95
N ALA A 153 5.72 -0.70 -10.96
CA ALA A 153 5.56 -0.34 -9.56
C ALA A 153 6.88 0.19 -8.96
N PRO A 154 6.81 1.06 -7.94
CA PRO A 154 7.99 1.68 -7.38
C PRO A 154 8.74 0.74 -6.43
N ARG A 155 10.08 0.75 -6.51
CA ARG A 155 10.93 0.38 -5.39
C ARG A 155 11.05 1.63 -4.51
N ALA A 156 10.13 1.78 -3.56
CA ALA A 156 10.05 2.94 -2.65
C ALA A 156 10.19 2.51 -1.17
N GLY A 157 10.93 1.45 -0.90
CA GLY A 157 11.17 0.96 0.47
C GLY A 157 10.05 0.07 1.00
N HIS A 158 9.10 -0.32 0.15
CA HIS A 158 7.95 -1.16 0.47
C HIS A 158 7.70 -2.17 -0.65
N HIS A 159 6.78 -3.10 -0.42
CA HIS A 159 6.33 -4.02 -1.47
C HIS A 159 5.58 -3.28 -2.60
N SER A 160 5.70 -3.80 -3.83
CA SER A 160 5.17 -3.18 -5.06
C SER A 160 3.64 -3.19 -5.17
N ASN A 161 2.95 -3.91 -4.28
CA ASN A 161 1.48 -4.04 -4.26
C ASN A 161 0.75 -2.70 -4.02
N ILE A 162 1.46 -1.62 -3.72
CA ILE A 162 0.91 -0.25 -3.76
C ILE A 162 0.30 0.12 -5.12
N ALA A 163 0.84 -0.42 -6.21
CA ALA A 163 0.37 -0.17 -7.57
C ALA A 163 -0.86 -1.02 -7.96
N GLU A 164 -1.23 -2.00 -7.15
CA GLU A 164 -2.28 -2.97 -7.47
C GLU A 164 -3.62 -2.32 -7.80
N ARG A 165 -4.08 -1.40 -6.94
CA ARG A 165 -5.38 -0.74 -7.15
C ARG A 165 -5.42 0.03 -8.46
N THR A 166 -4.31 0.65 -8.83
CA THR A 166 -4.17 1.36 -10.11
C THR A 166 -4.20 0.38 -11.28
N ALA A 167 -3.43 -0.71 -11.21
CA ALA A 167 -3.35 -1.71 -12.26
C ALA A 167 -4.69 -2.42 -12.50
N LEU A 168 -5.36 -2.87 -11.44
CA LEU A 168 -6.67 -3.52 -11.51
C LEU A 168 -7.74 -2.54 -12.01
N TYR A 169 -7.73 -1.29 -11.56
CA TYR A 169 -8.67 -0.28 -12.04
C TYR A 169 -8.53 -0.05 -13.55
N LEU A 170 -7.31 0.15 -14.04
CA LEU A 170 -7.03 0.34 -15.46
C LEU A 170 -7.46 -0.87 -16.30
N ARG A 171 -7.18 -2.09 -15.82
CA ARG A 171 -7.64 -3.33 -16.43
C ARG A 171 -9.16 -3.37 -16.56
N ASP A 172 -9.86 -3.09 -15.47
CA ASP A 172 -11.32 -3.15 -15.38
C ASP A 172 -12.00 -2.01 -16.18
N GLN A 173 -11.26 -0.93 -16.51
CA GLN A 173 -11.69 0.13 -17.43
C GLN A 173 -11.51 -0.23 -18.92
N GLY A 174 -11.05 -1.45 -19.25
CA GLY A 174 -11.01 -1.95 -20.63
C GLY A 174 -9.61 -2.30 -21.14
N LEU A 175 -8.55 -2.02 -20.37
CA LEU A 175 -7.19 -2.50 -20.64
C LEU A 175 -7.06 -3.98 -20.25
N THR A 176 -7.89 -4.82 -20.85
CA THR A 176 -8.10 -6.23 -20.47
C THR A 176 -6.85 -7.09 -20.54
N ARG A 177 -5.84 -6.69 -21.32
CA ARG A 177 -4.51 -7.31 -21.37
C ARG A 177 -3.55 -6.45 -20.55
N MET A 178 -3.24 -6.89 -19.34
CA MET A 178 -2.57 -6.07 -18.34
C MET A 178 -1.50 -6.86 -17.59
N ALA A 179 -0.37 -6.23 -17.30
CA ALA A 179 0.70 -6.79 -16.50
C ALA A 179 1.20 -5.78 -15.46
N VAL A 180 1.85 -6.28 -14.42
CA VAL A 180 2.55 -5.46 -13.42
C VAL A 180 4.01 -5.88 -13.35
N VAL A 181 4.89 -4.89 -13.17
CA VAL A 181 6.30 -5.12 -12.88
C VAL A 181 6.51 -4.88 -11.40
N GLU A 182 6.75 -5.96 -10.68
CA GLU A 182 7.14 -5.95 -9.29
C GLU A 182 8.65 -5.78 -9.17
N GLN A 183 9.11 -4.85 -8.33
CA GLN A 183 10.52 -4.76 -7.99
C GLN A 183 10.83 -5.57 -6.73
N LYS A 184 11.82 -6.46 -6.85
CA LYS A 184 12.29 -7.31 -5.75
C LYS A 184 12.99 -6.50 -4.66
N CYS A 185 12.94 -7.00 -3.43
CA CYS A 185 13.79 -6.53 -2.35
C CYS A 185 15.25 -6.84 -2.69
N ALA A 186 16.20 -6.00 -2.26
CA ALA A 186 17.62 -6.26 -2.49
C ALA A 186 18.10 -7.62 -1.94
N ASN A 187 17.45 -8.13 -0.89
CA ASN A 187 17.68 -9.46 -0.32
C ASN A 187 17.47 -10.59 -1.32
N ASP A 188 16.61 -10.38 -2.32
CA ASP A 188 16.19 -11.39 -3.29
C ASP A 188 16.95 -11.26 -4.62
N ILE A 189 17.96 -10.37 -4.69
CA ILE A 189 18.72 -10.08 -5.92
C ILE A 189 20.11 -10.69 -5.81
N PRO A 190 20.40 -11.80 -6.52
CA PRO A 190 21.69 -12.48 -6.41
C PRO A 190 22.84 -11.63 -6.96
N LEU A 191 24.06 -11.86 -6.47
CA LEU A 191 25.26 -11.21 -7.00
C LEU A 191 25.77 -11.87 -8.28
N LEU A 192 25.36 -13.11 -8.53
CA LEU A 192 25.76 -13.88 -9.70
C LEU A 192 24.51 -14.35 -10.45
N ILE A 193 24.49 -14.12 -11.75
CA ILE A 193 23.49 -14.64 -12.68
C ILE A 193 24.23 -15.49 -13.71
N ASP A 194 23.90 -16.78 -13.77
CA ASP A 194 24.58 -17.76 -14.62
C ASP A 194 26.12 -17.73 -14.45
N GLY A 195 26.57 -17.57 -13.20
CA GLY A 195 27.99 -17.49 -12.84
C GLY A 195 28.68 -16.15 -13.16
N LYS A 196 27.95 -15.15 -13.67
CA LYS A 196 28.49 -13.81 -13.99
C LYS A 196 28.08 -12.77 -12.94
N PRO A 197 28.95 -11.80 -12.60
CA PRO A 197 28.59 -10.69 -11.72
C PRO A 197 27.35 -9.91 -12.21
N HIS A 198 26.42 -9.64 -11.30
CA HIS A 198 25.21 -8.84 -11.53
C HIS A 198 25.24 -7.56 -10.68
N SER A 199 25.33 -6.40 -11.34
CA SER A 199 25.11 -5.11 -10.70
C SER A 199 23.63 -4.76 -10.68
N GLU A 200 23.18 -4.15 -9.59
CA GLU A 200 21.87 -3.51 -9.57
C GLU A 200 22.05 -2.01 -9.32
N ASP A 201 22.15 -1.28 -10.43
CA ASP A 201 22.35 0.17 -10.52
C ASP A 201 21.28 0.77 -11.46
N PHE A 202 21.38 2.07 -11.75
CA PHE A 202 20.39 2.74 -12.60
C PHE A 202 20.39 2.19 -14.04
N GLU A 203 21.56 1.88 -14.60
CA GLU A 203 21.69 1.37 -15.96
C GLU A 203 21.17 -0.07 -16.08
N SER A 204 21.49 -0.94 -15.12
CA SER A 204 20.99 -2.30 -15.13
C SER A 204 19.48 -2.38 -14.92
N GLN A 205 18.87 -1.41 -14.21
CA GLN A 205 17.41 -1.27 -14.21
C GLN A 205 16.84 -0.88 -15.59
N VAL A 206 17.45 0.09 -16.29
CA VAL A 206 17.04 0.46 -17.65
C VAL A 206 17.11 -0.75 -18.59
N ALA A 207 18.16 -1.58 -18.46
CA ALA A 207 18.32 -2.81 -19.22
C ALA A 207 17.24 -3.86 -18.89
N GLN A 208 16.89 -4.05 -17.61
CA GLN A 208 15.81 -4.96 -17.22
C GLN A 208 14.43 -4.47 -17.71
N PHE A 209 14.17 -3.16 -17.66
CA PHE A 209 12.94 -2.56 -18.22
C PHE A 209 12.86 -2.85 -19.72
N LYS A 210 13.95 -2.61 -20.47
CA LYS A 210 14.03 -2.93 -21.89
C LYS A 210 13.67 -4.39 -22.17
N THR A 211 14.26 -5.35 -21.44
CA THR A 211 13.99 -6.79 -21.57
C THR A 211 12.50 -7.10 -21.40
N ILE A 212 11.84 -6.49 -20.41
CA ILE A 212 10.40 -6.65 -20.18
C ILE A 212 9.60 -6.15 -21.39
N LEU A 213 9.92 -4.95 -21.89
CA LEU A 213 9.18 -4.37 -23.02
C LEU A 213 9.36 -5.17 -24.30
N GLU A 214 10.57 -5.66 -24.57
CA GLU A 214 10.86 -6.58 -25.68
C GLU A 214 10.05 -7.86 -25.59
N HIS A 215 9.98 -8.45 -24.40
CA HIS A 215 9.20 -9.66 -24.16
C HIS A 215 7.70 -9.43 -24.42
N LEU A 216 7.10 -8.38 -23.87
CA LEU A 216 5.69 -8.06 -24.08
C LEU A 216 5.36 -7.78 -25.56
N LYS A 217 6.25 -7.06 -26.25
CA LYS A 217 6.13 -6.81 -27.68
C LYS A 217 6.24 -8.11 -28.49
N ALA A 218 7.18 -8.98 -28.17
CA ALA A 218 7.33 -10.27 -28.85
C ALA A 218 6.10 -11.18 -28.66
N ARG A 219 5.47 -11.17 -27.48
CA ARG A 219 4.27 -11.97 -27.21
C ARG A 219 3.06 -11.55 -28.03
N THR A 220 2.89 -10.26 -28.28
CA THR A 220 1.65 -9.72 -28.90
C THR A 220 1.84 -9.23 -30.33
N GLY A 221 3.08 -8.95 -30.74
CA GLY A 221 3.42 -8.22 -31.95
C GLY A 221 3.26 -6.70 -31.83
N TYR A 222 2.79 -6.19 -30.68
CA TYR A 222 2.51 -4.77 -30.47
C TYR A 222 3.30 -4.23 -29.27
N PRO A 223 3.88 -3.01 -29.34
CA PRO A 223 4.53 -2.42 -28.19
C PRO A 223 3.52 -2.20 -27.05
N PRO A 224 3.92 -2.38 -25.77
CA PRO A 224 3.02 -2.17 -24.64
C PRO A 224 2.77 -0.68 -24.34
N HIS A 225 1.69 -0.40 -23.61
CA HIS A 225 1.42 0.90 -22.99
C HIS A 225 2.14 0.99 -21.65
N LEU A 226 3.05 1.97 -21.54
CA LEU A 226 3.96 2.13 -20.42
C LEU A 226 3.33 3.00 -19.33
N ILE A 227 3.15 2.46 -18.13
CA ILE A 227 2.53 3.17 -16.99
C ILE A 227 3.50 3.13 -15.80
N ALA A 228 4.08 4.26 -15.42
CA ALA A 228 4.96 4.37 -14.27
C ALA A 228 4.23 4.94 -13.05
N VAL A 229 4.50 4.37 -11.87
CA VAL A 229 3.96 4.84 -10.59
C VAL A 229 5.12 5.28 -9.70
N CYS A 230 5.23 6.59 -9.45
CA CYS A 230 6.29 7.17 -8.62
C CYS A 230 7.70 6.92 -9.18
N GLN A 231 8.57 6.25 -8.44
CA GLN A 231 10.00 6.06 -8.71
C GLN A 231 10.38 5.60 -10.15
N PRO A 232 9.65 4.70 -10.83
CA PRO A 232 10.02 4.20 -12.16
C PRO A 232 9.88 5.21 -13.30
N GLY A 233 9.22 6.36 -13.09
CA GLY A 233 8.90 7.31 -14.16
C GLY A 233 10.11 7.76 -14.99
N PRO A 234 11.15 8.35 -14.37
CA PRO A 234 12.35 8.76 -15.08
C PRO A 234 13.12 7.60 -15.73
N LEU A 235 13.15 6.42 -15.10
CA LEU A 235 13.82 5.23 -15.66
C LEU A 235 13.08 4.74 -16.91
N LEU A 236 11.76 4.61 -16.83
CA LEU A 236 10.94 4.12 -17.94
C LEU A 236 10.92 5.12 -19.10
N LEU A 237 10.94 6.42 -18.81
CA LEU A 237 11.10 7.45 -19.85
C LEU A 237 12.49 7.39 -20.49
N THR A 238 13.54 7.18 -19.69
CA THR A 238 14.91 6.96 -20.19
C THR A 238 14.94 5.75 -21.10
N THR A 239 14.36 4.61 -20.69
CA THR A 239 14.23 3.41 -21.52
C THR A 239 13.50 3.71 -22.82
N LEU A 240 12.37 4.43 -22.78
CA LEU A 240 11.60 4.77 -23.97
C LEU A 240 12.38 5.66 -24.95
N ILE A 241 13.05 6.70 -24.47
CA ILE A 241 13.86 7.59 -25.33
C ILE A 241 14.97 6.80 -26.03
N LEU A 242 15.56 5.82 -25.33
CA LEU A 242 16.59 4.96 -25.89
C LEU A 242 16.02 3.85 -26.80
N TYR A 243 14.79 3.43 -26.62
CA TYR A 243 14.17 2.33 -27.36
C TYR A 243 12.73 2.69 -27.76
N PRO A 244 12.55 3.69 -28.65
CA PRO A 244 11.25 4.29 -28.92
C PRO A 244 10.23 3.30 -29.50
N GLU A 245 10.68 2.26 -30.18
CA GLU A 245 9.84 1.20 -30.75
C GLU A 245 9.21 0.26 -29.70
N LEU A 246 9.58 0.39 -28.42
CA LEU A 246 9.11 -0.47 -27.32
C LEU A 246 7.98 0.13 -26.49
N GLY A 247 7.48 1.33 -26.83
CA GLY A 247 6.35 1.95 -26.16
C GLY A 247 5.24 2.35 -27.13
N LYS A 248 3.99 2.00 -26.81
CA LYS A 248 2.81 2.46 -27.56
C LYS A 248 2.31 3.81 -27.06
N THR A 249 2.18 3.93 -25.75
CA THR A 249 2.00 5.19 -25.02
C THR A 249 2.94 5.20 -23.83
N PHE A 250 3.21 6.38 -23.30
CA PHE A 250 3.90 6.54 -22.02
C PHE A 250 3.03 7.32 -21.05
N GLY A 251 3.14 7.02 -19.78
CA GLY A 251 2.75 7.99 -18.77
C GLY A 251 3.19 7.64 -17.39
N ALA A 252 3.13 8.65 -16.54
CA ALA A 252 3.68 8.62 -15.21
C ALA A 252 2.72 9.30 -14.22
N ALA A 253 2.54 8.68 -13.06
CA ALA A 253 1.72 9.21 -11.99
C ALA A 253 2.58 9.41 -10.73
N GLY A 254 2.54 10.63 -10.15
CA GLY A 254 3.32 11.02 -8.98
C GLY A 254 4.82 10.74 -9.09
N SER A 255 5.36 10.75 -10.31
CA SER A 255 6.77 10.46 -10.59
C SER A 255 7.61 11.74 -10.63
N PRO A 256 8.85 11.74 -10.12
CA PRO A 256 9.73 12.92 -10.13
C PRO A 256 10.29 13.17 -11.54
N MET A 257 9.43 13.59 -12.47
CA MET A 257 9.75 13.69 -13.90
C MET A 257 10.58 14.93 -14.22
N HIS A 258 10.24 16.08 -13.63
CA HIS A 258 10.97 17.33 -13.79
C HIS A 258 11.25 17.94 -12.42
N THR A 259 12.30 17.48 -11.74
CA THR A 259 12.62 17.83 -10.35
C THR A 259 12.98 19.31 -10.11
N GLU A 260 13.01 20.14 -11.16
CA GLU A 260 13.21 21.60 -11.11
C GLU A 260 11.95 22.38 -11.53
N GLY A 261 10.87 21.70 -11.89
CA GLY A 261 9.63 22.32 -12.33
C GLY A 261 8.96 23.17 -11.23
N GLU A 262 9.21 22.84 -9.97
CA GLU A 262 8.95 23.68 -8.80
C GLU A 262 9.78 23.23 -7.58
N ARG A 263 9.70 24.02 -6.50
CA ARG A 263 10.33 23.72 -5.20
C ARG A 263 9.71 22.48 -4.57
N GLY A 264 10.51 21.70 -3.87
CA GLY A 264 10.09 20.47 -3.21
C GLY A 264 11.13 20.04 -2.20
N MET A 265 10.69 19.66 -1.00
CA MET A 265 11.60 19.43 0.14
C MET A 265 12.70 18.41 -0.18
N LEU A 266 12.33 17.28 -0.80
CA LEU A 266 13.27 16.22 -1.15
C LEU A 266 14.30 16.70 -2.17
N THR A 267 13.85 17.34 -3.25
CA THR A 267 14.72 17.84 -4.33
C THR A 267 15.61 19.00 -3.88
N ASP A 268 15.08 19.93 -3.08
CA ASP A 268 15.83 21.06 -2.57
C ASP A 268 16.90 20.59 -1.57
N PHE A 269 16.56 19.63 -0.71
CA PHE A 269 17.52 18.99 0.19
C PHE A 269 18.63 18.29 -0.58
N SER A 270 18.30 17.42 -1.54
CA SER A 270 19.30 16.69 -2.32
C SER A 270 20.26 17.64 -3.05
N ARG A 271 19.77 18.73 -3.63
CA ARG A 271 20.62 19.73 -4.31
C ARG A 271 21.47 20.56 -3.36
N LEU A 272 20.91 20.96 -2.22
CA LEU A 272 21.65 21.70 -1.20
C LEU A 272 22.84 20.88 -0.69
N MET A 273 22.62 19.58 -0.48
CA MET A 273 23.64 18.70 0.05
C MET A 273 24.65 18.23 -1.00
N GLY A 274 24.21 18.05 -2.25
CA GLY A 274 25.06 17.67 -3.38
C GLY A 274 25.48 16.21 -3.39
N GLU A 275 26.16 15.79 -4.46
CA GLU A 275 26.51 14.39 -4.70
C GLU A 275 27.39 13.78 -3.61
N SER A 276 28.43 14.48 -3.14
CA SER A 276 29.36 13.95 -2.15
C SER A 276 28.69 13.63 -0.82
N TYR A 277 27.68 14.41 -0.43
CA TYR A 277 26.92 14.12 0.78
C TYR A 277 25.96 12.94 0.57
N ILE A 278 25.31 12.84 -0.60
CA ILE A 278 24.53 11.64 -0.93
C ILE A 278 25.42 10.41 -0.86
N ASP A 279 26.65 10.49 -1.38
CA ASP A 279 27.57 9.36 -1.34
C ASP A 279 27.90 8.94 0.09
N TYR A 280 28.25 9.91 0.93
CA TYR A 280 28.50 9.72 2.36
C TYR A 280 27.30 9.15 3.11
N LEU A 281 26.09 9.66 2.86
CA LEU A 281 24.86 9.17 3.47
C LEU A 281 24.61 7.71 3.13
N ILE A 282 24.67 7.37 1.84
CA ILE A 282 24.43 5.98 1.41
C ILE A 282 25.49 5.07 2.00
N ASP A 283 26.77 5.46 2.07
CA ASP A 283 27.83 4.64 2.66
C ASP A 283 27.60 4.35 4.15
N ILE A 284 27.22 5.36 4.94
CA ILE A 284 26.96 5.19 6.38
C ILE A 284 25.76 4.32 6.65
N PHE A 285 24.73 4.47 5.82
CA PHE A 285 23.45 3.79 6.01
C PHE A 285 23.32 2.51 5.17
N SER A 286 24.42 2.08 4.54
CA SER A 286 24.47 0.83 3.81
C SER A 286 24.93 -0.33 4.70
N GLY A 287 24.20 -1.44 4.59
CA GLY A 287 24.59 -2.74 5.12
C GLY A 287 25.13 -3.65 4.01
N THR A 288 25.51 -4.86 4.42
CA THR A 288 25.77 -5.98 3.51
C THR A 288 24.84 -7.11 3.90
N ILE A 289 24.19 -7.73 2.91
CA ILE A 289 23.32 -8.88 3.18
C ILE A 289 24.17 -10.02 3.73
N GLY A 290 23.74 -10.57 4.85
CA GLY A 290 24.41 -11.68 5.55
C GLY A 290 24.27 -13.02 4.82
N PRO A 291 24.91 -14.07 5.34
CA PRO A 291 24.88 -15.38 4.72
C PRO A 291 23.51 -16.05 4.76
N GLY A 292 23.19 -16.84 3.74
CA GLY A 292 21.98 -17.66 3.65
C GLY A 292 20.77 -16.99 2.97
N GLU A 293 20.89 -15.73 2.56
CA GLU A 293 19.91 -15.02 1.74
C GLU A 293 20.33 -15.04 0.26
N VAL A 294 19.38 -14.91 -0.68
CA VAL A 294 19.67 -14.95 -2.14
C VAL A 294 20.68 -13.86 -2.54
N GLY A 295 20.58 -12.68 -1.93
CA GLY A 295 21.47 -11.53 -2.16
C GLY A 295 22.72 -11.50 -1.27
N GLU A 296 23.14 -12.62 -0.67
CA GLU A 296 24.33 -12.71 0.19
C GLU A 296 25.54 -11.93 -0.37
N GLY A 297 26.07 -10.98 0.42
CA GLY A 297 27.21 -10.15 0.03
C GLY A 297 26.85 -8.85 -0.70
N ARG A 298 25.59 -8.62 -1.07
CA ARG A 298 25.17 -7.39 -1.76
C ARG A 298 25.12 -6.21 -0.80
N LYS A 299 25.62 -5.06 -1.26
CA LYS A 299 25.49 -3.78 -0.57
C LYS A 299 24.07 -3.25 -0.69
N VAL A 300 23.48 -2.91 0.45
CA VAL A 300 22.07 -2.48 0.50
C VAL A 300 21.90 -1.25 1.35
N TYR A 301 21.09 -0.32 0.87
CA TYR A 301 20.59 0.79 1.69
C TYR A 301 19.39 0.32 2.51
N ASP A 302 19.38 0.65 3.80
CA ASP A 302 18.34 0.21 4.72
C ASP A 302 16.97 0.83 4.37
N GLY A 303 16.01 0.01 3.94
CA GLY A 303 14.66 0.45 3.61
C GLY A 303 13.94 1.11 4.79
N ARG A 304 14.29 0.75 6.03
CA ARG A 304 13.72 1.36 7.23
C ARG A 304 14.05 2.84 7.33
N LEU A 305 15.26 3.23 6.93
CA LEU A 305 15.67 4.63 6.93
C LEU A 305 14.93 5.43 5.86
N GLN A 306 14.70 4.83 4.69
CA GLN A 306 13.86 5.44 3.65
C GLN A 306 12.43 5.69 4.16
N VAL A 307 11.81 4.68 4.76
CA VAL A 307 10.43 4.79 5.28
C VAL A 307 10.35 5.76 6.45
N LEU A 308 11.35 5.79 7.32
CA LEU A 308 11.45 6.77 8.39
C LEU A 308 11.54 8.20 7.83
N GLY A 309 12.29 8.41 6.74
CA GLY A 309 12.31 9.67 6.00
C GLY A 309 10.92 10.10 5.53
N PHE A 310 10.12 9.19 4.99
CA PHE A 310 8.74 9.49 4.60
C PHE A 310 7.83 9.80 5.78
N TYR A 311 7.99 9.11 6.92
CA TYR A 311 7.31 9.51 8.16
C TYR A 311 7.64 10.95 8.56
N TYR A 312 8.91 11.37 8.47
CA TYR A 312 9.30 12.74 8.80
C TYR A 312 8.69 13.77 7.85
N LEU A 313 8.69 13.49 6.54
CA LEU A 313 8.08 14.39 5.54
C LEU A 313 6.56 14.55 5.76
N GLY A 314 5.88 13.51 6.24
CA GLY A 314 4.42 13.48 6.40
C GLY A 314 3.93 13.40 7.85
N MET A 315 4.73 13.79 8.84
CA MET A 315 4.51 13.44 10.27
C MET A 315 3.12 13.85 10.77
N ASP A 316 2.70 15.08 10.49
CA ASP A 316 1.39 15.59 10.90
C ASP A 316 0.23 14.76 10.33
N GLN A 317 0.36 14.32 9.08
CA GLN A 317 -0.66 13.50 8.43
C GLN A 317 -0.67 12.09 9.00
N HIS A 318 0.50 11.51 9.29
CA HIS A 318 0.57 10.20 9.96
C HIS A 318 -0.05 10.25 11.36
N MET A 319 0.22 11.29 12.14
CA MET A 319 -0.38 11.47 13.46
C MET A 319 -1.91 11.62 13.40
N LYS A 320 -2.43 12.35 12.41
CA LYS A 320 -3.89 12.42 12.17
C LYS A 320 -4.47 11.05 11.81
N ASN A 321 -3.80 10.28 10.95
CA ASN A 321 -4.25 8.96 10.55
C ASN A 321 -4.23 7.97 11.72
N PHE A 322 -3.20 7.97 12.58
CA PHE A 322 -3.15 7.14 13.78
C PHE A 322 -4.27 7.49 14.77
N ARG A 323 -4.53 8.78 15.02
CA ARG A 323 -5.66 9.21 15.86
C ARG A 323 -6.99 8.76 15.28
N ARG A 324 -7.16 8.86 13.96
CA ARG A 324 -8.38 8.42 13.27
C ARG A 324 -8.55 6.90 13.37
N TYR A 325 -7.49 6.13 13.12
CA TYR A 325 -7.49 4.67 13.28
C TYR A 325 -7.93 4.27 14.69
N TYR A 326 -7.32 4.88 15.72
CA TYR A 326 -7.69 4.62 17.12
C TYR A 326 -9.15 5.00 17.42
N THR A 327 -9.62 6.13 16.89
CA THR A 327 -11.02 6.57 17.05
C THR A 327 -11.98 5.60 16.38
N ASP A 328 -11.67 5.13 15.17
CA ASP A 328 -12.47 4.16 14.43
C ASP A 328 -12.51 2.81 15.15
N LEU A 329 -11.41 2.34 15.74
CA LEU A 329 -11.39 1.15 16.60
C LEU A 329 -12.31 1.29 17.81
N LYS A 330 -12.19 2.39 18.57
CA LYS A 330 -13.04 2.65 19.75
C LYS A 330 -14.53 2.80 19.41
N ALA A 331 -14.84 3.31 18.21
CA ALA A 331 -16.21 3.46 17.72
C ALA A 331 -16.79 2.17 17.11
N GLY A 332 -15.99 1.11 16.93
CA GLY A 332 -16.42 -0.12 16.25
C GLY A 332 -16.57 0.02 14.73
N ASN A 333 -15.93 1.03 14.12
CA ASN A 333 -15.91 1.27 12.67
C ASN A 333 -14.91 0.32 11.98
N ASN A 334 -15.12 -0.99 12.10
CA ASN A 334 -14.16 -2.03 11.73
C ASN A 334 -13.64 -1.91 10.29
N GLU A 335 -14.49 -1.57 9.33
CA GLU A 335 -14.08 -1.44 7.92
C GLU A 335 -13.12 -0.26 7.69
N ALA A 336 -13.33 0.85 8.38
CA ALA A 336 -12.44 2.01 8.28
C ALA A 336 -11.12 1.77 9.02
N ALA A 337 -11.19 1.14 10.19
CA ALA A 337 -10.03 0.75 10.98
C ALA A 337 -9.14 -0.25 10.21
N GLU A 338 -9.73 -1.31 9.65
CA GLU A 338 -9.00 -2.34 8.89
C GLU A 338 -8.27 -1.75 7.69
N ARG A 339 -8.89 -0.84 6.93
CA ARG A 339 -8.21 -0.14 5.82
C ARG A 339 -6.98 0.67 6.25
N GLN A 340 -7.00 1.26 7.44
CA GLN A 340 -5.86 1.99 7.98
C GLN A 340 -4.79 1.02 8.49
N LYS A 341 -5.20 -0.05 9.17
CA LYS A 341 -4.32 -1.12 9.63
C LYS A 341 -3.58 -1.77 8.47
N GLU A 342 -4.29 -2.21 7.43
CA GLU A 342 -3.68 -2.77 6.20
C GLU A 342 -2.68 -1.79 5.57
N PHE A 343 -3.02 -0.49 5.53
CA PHE A 343 -2.10 0.51 5.01
C PHE A 343 -0.81 0.59 5.82
N TYR A 344 -0.91 0.67 7.15
CA TYR A 344 0.28 0.80 7.99
C TYR A 344 1.05 -0.51 8.16
N GLN A 345 0.41 -1.66 8.03
CA GLN A 345 1.09 -2.95 7.89
C GLN A 345 1.93 -2.98 6.62
N TRP A 346 1.38 -2.54 5.49
CA TRP A 346 2.16 -2.36 4.26
C TRP A 346 3.28 -1.31 4.44
N TYR A 347 2.95 -0.16 5.01
CA TYR A 347 3.88 0.97 5.20
C TYR A 347 5.06 0.60 6.11
N ASN A 348 4.83 -0.22 7.13
CA ASN A 348 5.87 -0.64 8.06
C ASN A 348 6.63 -1.89 7.58
N ARG A 349 6.17 -2.58 6.53
CA ARG A 349 6.89 -3.70 5.90
C ARG A 349 7.90 -3.17 4.90
N THR A 350 9.13 -3.02 5.38
CA THR A 350 10.21 -2.39 4.62
C THR A 350 10.92 -3.35 3.65
N HIS A 351 11.29 -2.83 2.48
CA HIS A 351 12.16 -3.48 1.48
C HIS A 351 13.50 -2.75 1.39
N HIS A 352 14.60 -3.50 1.39
CA HIS A 352 15.93 -2.96 1.16
C HIS A 352 16.16 -2.58 -0.30
N PHE A 353 16.98 -1.56 -0.52
CA PHE A 353 17.39 -1.12 -1.84
C PHE A 353 18.81 -1.59 -2.12
N PRO A 354 19.15 -1.96 -3.36
CA PRO A 354 20.54 -2.04 -3.77
C PRO A 354 21.19 -0.66 -3.62
N ALA A 355 22.33 -0.60 -2.92
CA ALA A 355 22.93 0.68 -2.51
C ALA A 355 23.32 1.56 -3.72
N GLU A 356 23.89 0.94 -4.76
CA GLU A 356 24.28 1.65 -5.99
C GLU A 356 23.08 2.21 -6.74
N PHE A 357 21.99 1.45 -6.84
CA PHE A 357 20.77 1.93 -7.47
C PHE A 357 20.19 3.19 -6.80
N ILE A 358 20.09 3.20 -5.46
CA ILE A 358 19.53 4.36 -4.76
C ILE A 358 20.49 5.57 -4.85
N ARG A 359 21.80 5.33 -4.75
CA ARG A 359 22.84 6.35 -4.92
C ARG A 359 22.74 7.02 -6.29
N ASP A 360 22.73 6.24 -7.35
CA ASP A 360 22.61 6.73 -8.72
C ASP A 360 21.30 7.47 -8.93
N THR A 361 20.19 6.96 -8.40
CA THR A 361 18.89 7.59 -8.54
C THR A 361 18.87 8.98 -7.92
N TYR A 362 19.39 9.14 -6.69
CA TYR A 362 19.49 10.46 -6.07
C TYR A 362 20.36 11.41 -6.89
N LYS A 363 21.54 10.97 -7.32
CA LYS A 363 22.48 11.80 -8.10
C LYS A 363 21.88 12.21 -9.44
N LYS A 364 21.44 11.24 -10.24
CA LYS A 364 20.95 11.47 -11.61
C LYS A 364 19.62 12.24 -11.64
N ILE A 365 18.67 11.91 -10.77
CA ILE A 365 17.30 12.45 -10.84
C ILE A 365 17.12 13.69 -9.95
N PHE A 366 17.55 13.61 -8.69
CA PHE A 366 17.23 14.64 -7.70
C PHE A 366 18.28 15.75 -7.67
N VAL A 367 19.57 15.41 -7.73
CA VAL A 367 20.66 16.41 -7.75
C VAL A 367 20.80 17.01 -9.14
N ASN A 368 21.03 16.19 -10.16
CA ASN A 368 21.45 16.65 -11.48
C ASN A 368 20.31 16.91 -12.46
N ASN A 369 19.14 16.30 -12.25
CA ASN A 369 18.01 16.36 -13.19
C ASN A 369 18.43 15.94 -14.62
N ASP A 370 19.26 14.88 -14.71
CA ASP A 370 20.04 14.54 -15.89
C ASP A 370 19.20 14.32 -17.16
N LEU A 371 18.03 13.69 -17.03
CA LEU A 371 17.18 13.40 -18.17
C LEU A 371 16.59 14.69 -18.78
N MET A 372 16.18 15.63 -17.92
CA MET A 372 15.60 16.90 -18.37
C MET A 372 16.66 17.86 -18.91
N ARG A 373 17.92 17.71 -18.47
CA ARG A 373 19.06 18.51 -18.95
C ARG A 373 19.81 17.89 -20.13
N GLY A 374 19.43 16.69 -20.57
CA GLY A 374 20.09 16.00 -21.68
C GLY A 374 21.47 15.44 -21.35
N SER A 375 21.73 15.14 -20.08
CA SER A 375 23.00 14.57 -19.58
C SER A 375 22.88 13.13 -19.08
N MET A 376 21.70 12.49 -19.20
CA MET A 376 21.47 11.13 -18.73
C MET A 376 22.24 10.11 -19.56
N LYS A 377 23.36 9.61 -19.03
CA LYS A 377 24.17 8.55 -19.65
C LYS A 377 23.71 7.16 -19.21
N ILE A 378 23.53 6.29 -20.19
CA ILE A 378 23.27 4.84 -20.05
C ILE A 378 24.21 4.13 -21.02
N GLY A 379 25.26 3.50 -20.51
CA GLY A 379 26.39 3.04 -21.31
C GLY A 379 26.97 4.18 -22.15
N ASP A 380 27.16 3.92 -23.46
CA ASP A 380 27.66 4.91 -24.41
C ASP A 380 26.56 5.84 -24.99
N ARG A 381 25.32 5.69 -24.53
CA ARG A 381 24.17 6.44 -25.06
C ARG A 381 23.75 7.54 -24.10
N ILE A 382 23.25 8.64 -24.66
CA ILE A 382 22.69 9.76 -23.90
C ILE A 382 21.19 9.82 -24.16
N ALA A 383 20.40 9.81 -23.08
CA ALA A 383 18.98 10.12 -23.10
C ALA A 383 18.77 11.62 -22.78
N ASP A 384 17.90 12.26 -23.55
CA ASP A 384 17.53 13.67 -23.42
C ASP A 384 16.03 13.77 -23.65
N ILE A 385 15.32 14.49 -22.79
CA ILE A 385 13.89 14.78 -22.95
C ILE A 385 13.57 15.40 -24.32
N LYS A 386 14.49 16.16 -24.91
CA LYS A 386 14.33 16.75 -26.26
C LYS A 386 14.26 15.70 -27.36
N ASN A 387 14.76 14.49 -27.10
CA ASN A 387 14.70 13.36 -28.02
C ASN A 387 13.45 12.47 -27.78
N TYR A 388 12.45 12.97 -27.07
CA TYR A 388 11.20 12.25 -26.85
C TYR A 388 10.58 11.78 -28.19
N PRO A 389 10.18 10.50 -28.32
CA PRO A 389 9.61 10.00 -29.57
C PRO A 389 8.19 10.54 -29.79
N VAL A 390 8.05 11.60 -30.58
CA VAL A 390 6.76 12.32 -30.83
C VAL A 390 5.64 11.48 -31.45
N HIS A 391 5.93 10.24 -31.88
CA HIS A 391 4.89 9.30 -32.32
C HIS A 391 4.19 8.61 -31.13
N VAL A 392 4.81 8.60 -29.95
CA VAL A 392 4.29 8.01 -28.71
C VAL A 392 3.47 9.06 -27.96
N PRO A 393 2.16 8.85 -27.77
CA PRO A 393 1.34 9.71 -26.91
C PRO A 393 1.74 9.59 -25.45
N THR A 394 1.63 10.70 -24.72
CA THR A 394 2.07 10.81 -23.33
C THR A 394 1.00 11.34 -22.39
N TRP A 395 0.99 10.85 -21.16
CA TRP A 395 0.19 11.43 -20.09
C TRP A 395 0.97 11.57 -18.79
N ALA A 396 0.60 12.53 -17.96
CA ALA A 396 1.18 12.74 -16.65
C ALA A 396 0.09 13.08 -15.62
N LEU A 397 0.18 12.50 -14.43
CA LEU A 397 -0.76 12.73 -13.34
C LEU A 397 0.00 13.14 -12.07
N GLY A 398 -0.22 14.37 -11.59
CA GLY A 398 0.28 14.88 -10.32
C GLY A 398 -0.84 15.09 -9.29
N GLY A 399 -0.49 15.25 -8.01
CA GLY A 399 -1.43 15.55 -6.94
C GLY A 399 -1.27 16.98 -6.44
N SER A 400 -2.36 17.74 -6.32
CA SER A 400 -2.34 19.15 -5.88
C SER A 400 -1.85 19.36 -4.45
N GLN A 401 -1.78 18.29 -3.64
CA GLN A 401 -1.31 18.29 -2.26
C GLN A 401 -0.14 17.29 -2.08
N ASP A 402 0.58 16.98 -3.16
CA ASP A 402 1.71 16.06 -3.15
C ASP A 402 2.99 16.77 -2.69
N ASP A 403 3.38 16.57 -1.44
CA ASP A 403 4.59 17.14 -0.86
C ASP A 403 5.86 16.32 -1.14
N ILE A 404 5.72 15.10 -1.70
CA ILE A 404 6.85 14.22 -2.05
C ILE A 404 7.32 14.53 -3.46
N VAL A 405 6.36 14.58 -4.40
CA VAL A 405 6.57 14.98 -5.79
C VAL A 405 5.56 16.06 -6.14
N PRO A 406 5.92 17.33 -5.93
CA PRO A 406 5.06 18.45 -6.25
C PRO A 406 4.47 18.41 -7.67
N PRO A 407 3.24 18.93 -7.90
CA PRO A 407 2.53 18.93 -9.17
C PRO A 407 3.37 19.17 -10.44
N ARG A 408 4.14 20.26 -10.48
CA ARG A 408 5.00 20.66 -11.59
C ARG A 408 6.22 19.75 -11.72
N GLN A 409 6.66 19.10 -10.65
CA GLN A 409 7.65 18.03 -10.77
C GLN A 409 7.07 16.78 -11.43
N ALA A 410 5.80 16.46 -11.17
CA ALA A 410 5.12 15.32 -11.78
C ALA A 410 4.81 15.54 -13.26
N VAL A 411 4.23 16.70 -13.62
CA VAL A 411 3.70 16.93 -14.98
C VAL A 411 4.56 17.84 -15.86
N GLY A 412 5.50 18.59 -15.29
CA GLY A 412 6.22 19.66 -16.00
C GLY A 412 7.12 19.18 -17.15
N HIS A 413 7.49 17.90 -17.18
CA HIS A 413 8.25 17.33 -18.30
C HIS A 413 7.49 17.39 -19.63
N LEU A 414 6.15 17.46 -19.61
CA LEU A 414 5.31 17.59 -20.80
C LEU A 414 5.55 18.89 -21.57
N ASP A 415 5.95 19.95 -20.86
CA ASP A 415 6.26 21.27 -21.42
C ASP A 415 7.61 21.27 -22.15
N LEU A 416 8.48 20.28 -21.86
CA LEU A 416 9.80 20.13 -22.47
C LEU A 416 9.79 19.24 -23.72
N ILE A 417 8.64 18.63 -24.06
CA ILE A 417 8.50 17.76 -25.23
C ILE A 417 8.06 18.62 -26.43
N ASP A 418 9.02 18.86 -27.32
CA ASP A 418 8.80 19.57 -28.59
C ASP A 418 8.11 18.68 -29.64
N GLY A 419 7.23 19.27 -30.46
CA GLY A 419 6.68 18.62 -31.65
C GLY A 419 5.60 17.54 -31.42
N LEU A 420 5.22 17.26 -30.18
CA LEU A 420 4.11 16.37 -29.86
C LEU A 420 2.78 17.14 -29.87
N ALA A 421 1.82 16.68 -30.69
CA ALA A 421 0.50 17.30 -30.84
C ALA A 421 -0.31 17.30 -29.53
N ASP A 422 -1.17 18.30 -29.36
CA ASP A 422 -1.94 18.50 -28.12
C ASP A 422 -2.89 17.32 -27.82
N ASP A 423 -3.46 16.69 -28.85
CA ASP A 423 -4.31 15.50 -28.71
C ASP A 423 -3.55 14.24 -28.25
N LYS A 424 -2.22 14.28 -28.30
CA LYS A 424 -1.32 13.24 -27.79
C LYS A 424 -0.71 13.56 -26.43
N LYS A 425 -1.14 14.65 -25.77
CA LYS A 425 -0.72 15.03 -24.42
C LYS A 425 -1.92 15.04 -23.48
N LEU A 426 -1.78 14.42 -22.31
CA LEU A 426 -2.77 14.51 -21.24
C LEU A 426 -2.08 14.86 -19.92
N ALA A 427 -2.32 16.07 -19.42
CA ALA A 427 -1.84 16.51 -18.10
C ALA A 427 -3.01 16.54 -17.11
N ILE A 428 -2.85 15.90 -15.96
CA ILE A 428 -3.87 15.84 -14.91
C ILE A 428 -3.25 16.26 -13.58
N ILE A 429 -3.88 17.22 -12.89
CA ILE A 429 -3.61 17.51 -11.49
C ILE A 429 -4.83 17.07 -10.67
N ALA A 430 -4.67 16.01 -9.89
CA ALA A 430 -5.73 15.45 -9.05
C ALA A 430 -5.76 16.12 -7.67
N ASP A 431 -6.94 16.26 -7.08
CA ASP A 431 -7.12 16.69 -5.68
C ASP A 431 -6.75 15.55 -4.72
N ALA A 432 -5.45 15.37 -4.52
CA ALA A 432 -4.86 14.33 -3.68
C ALA A 432 -3.41 14.68 -3.29
N GLY A 433 -2.96 14.14 -2.16
CA GLY A 433 -1.52 14.00 -1.87
C GLY A 433 -0.93 12.73 -2.49
N HIS A 434 0.38 12.52 -2.32
CA HIS A 434 1.15 11.47 -3.00
C HIS A 434 0.49 10.09 -3.02
N MET A 435 0.19 9.55 -1.83
CA MET A 435 -0.42 8.22 -1.70
C MET A 435 -1.86 8.17 -2.22
N GLY A 436 -2.55 9.32 -2.19
CA GLY A 436 -3.90 9.46 -2.71
C GLY A 436 -3.95 9.29 -4.23
N ILE A 437 -2.88 9.64 -4.95
CA ILE A 437 -2.78 9.48 -6.40
C ILE A 437 -3.07 8.03 -6.80
N PHE A 438 -2.45 7.06 -6.11
CA PHE A 438 -2.49 5.64 -6.52
C PHE A 438 -3.58 4.82 -5.81
N ARG A 439 -4.03 5.27 -4.64
CA ARG A 439 -4.95 4.50 -3.78
C ARG A 439 -6.35 5.09 -3.65
N SER A 440 -6.55 6.38 -3.92
CA SER A 440 -7.85 7.01 -3.69
C SER A 440 -8.87 6.51 -4.72
N SER A 441 -9.98 5.94 -4.26
CA SER A 441 -11.09 5.57 -5.14
C SER A 441 -11.64 6.76 -5.92
N LYS A 442 -11.61 7.97 -5.33
CA LYS A 442 -11.99 9.22 -6.00
C LYS A 442 -11.05 9.54 -7.17
N VAL A 443 -9.73 9.43 -6.96
CA VAL A 443 -8.73 9.69 -8.02
C VAL A 443 -8.80 8.63 -9.11
N LEU A 444 -8.92 7.35 -8.73
CA LEU A 444 -9.11 6.27 -9.70
C LEU A 444 -10.33 6.55 -10.59
N LYS A 445 -11.48 6.88 -9.97
CA LYS A 445 -12.72 7.18 -10.69
C LYS A 445 -12.67 8.43 -11.56
N ASN A 446 -12.14 9.52 -11.03
CA ASN A 446 -12.24 10.83 -11.67
C ASN A 446 -11.07 11.13 -12.62
N ASN A 447 -9.92 10.49 -12.43
CA ASN A 447 -8.69 10.82 -13.16
C ASN A 447 -8.16 9.61 -13.95
N TYR A 448 -8.06 8.42 -13.33
CA TYR A 448 -7.60 7.23 -14.07
C TYR A 448 -8.60 6.72 -15.10
N THR A 449 -9.90 7.07 -15.00
CA THR A 449 -10.84 6.83 -16.09
C THR A 449 -10.46 7.62 -17.35
N ASP A 450 -9.96 8.84 -17.22
CA ASP A 450 -9.52 9.63 -18.38
C ASP A 450 -8.16 9.13 -18.90
N VAL A 451 -7.27 8.69 -18.01
CA VAL A 451 -6.05 7.97 -18.41
C VAL A 451 -6.40 6.69 -19.19
N ALA A 452 -7.35 5.89 -18.71
CA ALA A 452 -7.78 4.68 -19.40
C ALA A 452 -8.35 5.02 -20.79
N LYS A 453 -9.24 6.02 -20.90
CA LYS A 453 -9.76 6.48 -22.20
C LYS A 453 -8.63 6.92 -23.14
N PHE A 454 -7.67 7.68 -22.65
CA PHE A 454 -6.52 8.13 -23.42
C PHE A 454 -5.69 6.96 -23.97
N ILE A 455 -5.37 5.98 -23.12
CA ILE A 455 -4.64 4.78 -23.55
C ILE A 455 -5.46 3.95 -24.55
N LEU A 456 -6.76 3.79 -24.32
CA LEU A 456 -7.67 3.07 -25.20
C LEU A 456 -7.79 3.71 -26.59
N GLN A 457 -7.86 5.04 -26.66
CA GLN A 457 -7.90 5.78 -27.92
C GLN A 457 -6.66 5.55 -28.79
N HIS A 458 -5.52 5.29 -28.15
CA HIS A 458 -4.24 5.04 -28.82
C HIS A 458 -3.90 3.55 -28.93
N SER A 459 -4.83 2.65 -28.62
CA SER A 459 -4.60 1.20 -28.65
C SER A 459 -4.75 0.59 -30.04
N ASP A 460 -3.94 -0.42 -30.35
CA ASP A 460 -4.09 -1.23 -31.54
C ASP A 460 -5.23 -2.24 -31.34
N VAL A 461 -6.18 -2.30 -32.27
CA VAL A 461 -7.32 -3.22 -32.20
C VAL A 461 -6.96 -4.56 -32.85
N THR A 462 -7.20 -5.66 -32.15
CA THR A 462 -7.02 -7.00 -32.71
C THR A 462 -8.05 -7.25 -33.81
N LYS A 463 -7.61 -7.30 -35.07
CA LYS A 463 -8.49 -7.76 -36.17
C LYS A 463 -8.78 -9.25 -35.95
N LYS A 464 -10.06 -9.62 -35.78
CA LYS A 464 -10.48 -11.03 -35.86
C LYS A 464 -9.94 -11.58 -37.19
N LYS A 465 -9.11 -12.63 -37.15
CA LYS A 465 -8.86 -13.43 -38.35
C LYS A 465 -10.24 -13.93 -38.80
N SER A 466 -10.72 -13.48 -39.95
CA SER A 466 -11.87 -14.09 -40.61
C SER A 466 -11.50 -15.55 -40.83
N LYS A 467 -12.27 -16.46 -40.24
CA LYS A 467 -12.12 -17.90 -40.47
C LYS A 467 -12.37 -18.24 -41.92
#